data_AF-A0A3D4CR53-F1
#
_entry.id   AF-A0A3D4CR53-F1
#
_cell.length_a   1.000
_cell.length_b   1.000
_cell.length_c   1.000
_cell.angle_alpha   90.00
_cell.angle_beta   90.00
_cell.angle_gamma   90.00
#
_symmetry.space_group_name_H-M   'P 1'
#
loop_
_entity.id
_entity.type
_entity.pdbx_description
1 polymer ?
#
loop_
_entity_poly.entity_id
_entity_poly.type
_entity_poly.pdbx_seq_one_letter_code
_entity_poly.pdbx_strand_id
1 'polypeptide(L)'
;MINVDATTLGFLDGAVVSSLANSGSAGDFTTLIGQVEVTSHPANDNAGALVQGLSFNSDKMISANPLSSTNLTGNQPYTAMAWVYNPDFGNEEAIVSWGHRGGPNGSNSGMHQGTHPTFGAVGHWGGGAIGDPNQPDVGWGPSGAGTDINATIGQWAHLSYVWDGTEERVFIDGELSNSEVHIPLNPHLSFQDGSPTPFALGSESDPANVNSTPIAFSGTIAKVLVENVARSAEEVRSAFTAERSLFFDGFLDVSDLDSDGILDAIEDQYDCLDKNVADADADPDGDSLSNTAELGLGTDPCNPDSDGDGLNDGNETDLGSNPNLADTDGDGFDDYAEWLAGSSLLDANDFPNQAPVSLQLNNNSIAENLPFGSPVGAFIVTDPNPGASHSILLVEGNGSTHNSLFLIDSNGTLRTSVPLDFEENASLSIRARATDEQNASIEGNFTIS
;
A
#
# COMPACT_ATOMS: atom_id res chain seq x y z
N MET A 1 1.36 -8.61 -15.81
CA MET A 1 0.20 -8.84 -16.70
C MET A 1 0.42 -8.25 -18.08
N ILE A 2 0.66 -6.94 -18.15
CA ILE A 2 1.11 -6.23 -19.35
C ILE A 2 2.58 -5.88 -19.15
N ASN A 3 3.40 -6.09 -20.17
CA ASN A 3 4.75 -5.60 -20.29
C ASN A 3 5.03 -5.43 -21.80
N VAL A 4 4.68 -4.25 -22.30
CA VAL A 4 4.83 -3.86 -23.70
C VAL A 4 5.89 -2.78 -23.81
N ASP A 5 6.73 -2.90 -24.85
CA ASP A 5 7.78 -1.95 -25.16
C ASP A 5 7.76 -1.65 -26.66
N ALA A 6 7.41 -0.41 -26.99
CA ALA A 6 7.39 0.10 -28.36
C ALA A 6 8.65 0.87 -28.75
N THR A 7 9.61 1.06 -27.83
CA THR A 7 10.84 1.84 -28.07
C THR A 7 11.81 1.13 -29.02
N THR A 8 11.63 -0.18 -29.21
CA THR A 8 12.55 -1.05 -29.97
C THR A 8 11.90 -1.79 -31.14
N LEU A 9 10.72 -1.36 -31.60
CA LEU A 9 10.01 -2.04 -32.71
C LEU A 9 10.82 -2.04 -34.02
N GLY A 10 11.68 -1.04 -34.20
CA GLY A 10 12.57 -0.95 -35.36
C GLY A 10 11.85 -0.64 -36.68
N PHE A 11 10.59 -0.21 -36.60
CA PHE A 11 9.86 0.32 -37.75
C PHE A 11 10.13 1.80 -37.94
N LEU A 12 9.80 2.30 -39.14
CA LEU A 12 9.85 3.72 -39.45
C LEU A 12 8.60 4.43 -38.91
N ASP A 13 8.73 5.70 -38.57
CA ASP A 13 7.58 6.55 -38.22
C ASP A 13 6.51 6.52 -39.34
N GLY A 14 5.24 6.46 -38.93
CA GLY A 14 4.07 6.27 -39.78
C GLY A 14 3.80 4.81 -40.17
N ALA A 15 4.62 3.85 -39.73
CA ALA A 15 4.32 2.43 -39.94
C ALA A 15 3.14 1.99 -39.08
N VAL A 16 2.13 1.40 -39.71
CA VAL A 16 0.95 0.86 -39.00
C VAL A 16 1.31 -0.38 -38.20
N VAL A 17 0.97 -0.38 -36.92
CA VAL A 17 1.14 -1.51 -36.00
C VAL A 17 -0.22 -2.15 -35.77
N SER A 18 -0.40 -3.35 -36.33
CA SER A 18 -1.63 -4.13 -36.14
C SER A 18 -1.55 -5.06 -34.94
N SER A 19 -0.34 -5.41 -34.50
CA SER A 19 -0.09 -6.24 -33.33
C SER A 19 1.17 -5.78 -32.61
N LEU A 20 1.10 -5.79 -31.28
CA LEU A 20 2.17 -5.41 -30.36
C LEU A 20 2.44 -6.58 -29.42
N ALA A 21 3.69 -7.04 -29.39
CA ALA A 21 4.11 -8.13 -28.52
C ALA A 21 4.00 -7.70 -27.05
N ASN A 22 3.51 -8.60 -26.21
CA ASN A 22 3.45 -8.44 -24.76
C ASN A 22 4.12 -9.63 -24.10
N SER A 23 5.13 -9.40 -23.26
CA SER A 23 5.80 -10.49 -22.55
C SER A 23 5.03 -11.00 -21.32
N GLY A 24 3.96 -10.30 -20.93
CA GLY A 24 3.09 -10.66 -19.82
C GLY A 24 1.93 -11.61 -20.16
N SER A 25 1.19 -12.01 -19.13
CA SER A 25 0.08 -12.98 -19.22
C SER A 25 -1.15 -12.51 -20.00
N ALA A 26 -1.32 -11.19 -20.23
CA ALA A 26 -2.42 -10.66 -21.03
C ALA A 26 -2.30 -11.04 -22.53
N GLY A 27 -1.16 -11.57 -22.96
CA GLY A 27 -0.91 -11.91 -24.36
C GLY A 27 -0.79 -10.66 -25.25
N ASP A 28 -0.48 -10.87 -26.53
CA ASP A 28 -0.22 -9.79 -27.48
C ASP A 28 -1.42 -8.86 -27.63
N PHE A 29 -1.13 -7.58 -27.88
CA PHE A 29 -2.14 -6.59 -28.18
C PHE A 29 -2.39 -6.52 -29.68
N THR A 30 -3.63 -6.27 -30.08
CA THR A 30 -4.03 -6.09 -31.48
C THR A 30 -4.87 -4.83 -31.62
N THR A 31 -4.62 -4.06 -32.68
CA THR A 31 -5.44 -2.88 -33.02
C THR A 31 -6.86 -3.29 -33.36
N LEU A 32 -7.81 -2.84 -32.56
CA LEU A 32 -9.24 -3.10 -32.72
C LEU A 32 -9.93 -1.95 -33.46
N ILE A 33 -9.64 -0.71 -33.06
CA ILE A 33 -10.28 0.50 -33.60
C ILE A 33 -9.19 1.43 -34.08
N GLY A 34 -9.39 1.97 -35.29
CA GLY A 34 -8.53 2.98 -35.87
C GLY A 34 -7.19 2.42 -36.37
N GLN A 35 -6.16 3.25 -36.35
CA GLN A 35 -4.85 2.97 -36.95
C GLN A 35 -3.73 3.47 -36.03
N VAL A 36 -3.22 2.57 -35.20
CA VAL A 36 -2.05 2.83 -34.36
C VAL A 36 -0.80 2.79 -35.22
N GLU A 37 0.03 3.83 -35.12
CA GLU A 37 1.23 4.00 -35.92
C GLU A 37 2.45 4.19 -35.04
N VAL A 38 3.61 3.79 -35.56
CA VAL A 38 4.89 4.15 -34.95
C VAL A 38 5.11 5.66 -35.10
N THR A 39 5.53 6.32 -34.02
CA THR A 39 5.97 7.70 -34.05
C THR A 39 7.15 7.87 -33.10
N SER A 40 8.04 8.80 -33.41
CA SER A 40 9.17 9.12 -32.53
C SER A 40 9.11 10.58 -32.08
N HIS A 41 9.46 10.81 -30.82
CA HIS A 41 9.55 12.17 -30.23
C HIS A 41 10.93 12.42 -29.66
N PRO A 42 11.37 13.69 -29.60
CA PRO A 42 12.65 14.00 -29.00
C PRO A 42 12.71 13.60 -27.52
N ALA A 43 13.87 13.15 -27.06
CA ALA A 43 14.13 12.99 -25.64
C ALA A 43 14.12 14.37 -24.95
N ASN A 44 13.71 14.44 -23.69
CA ASN A 44 13.40 15.70 -23.01
C ASN A 44 14.58 16.69 -22.97
N ASP A 45 15.79 16.19 -22.70
CA ASP A 45 17.02 16.97 -22.57
C ASP A 45 17.91 16.92 -23.82
N ASN A 46 17.54 16.10 -24.81
CA ASN A 46 18.29 15.91 -26.05
C ASN A 46 17.39 15.87 -27.29
N ALA A 47 17.10 17.05 -27.84
CA ALA A 47 16.27 17.19 -29.04
C ALA A 47 16.81 16.45 -30.29
N GLY A 48 18.08 16.04 -30.28
CA GLY A 48 18.72 15.30 -31.37
C GLY A 48 18.56 13.78 -31.29
N ALA A 49 18.12 13.26 -30.15
CA ALA A 49 17.84 11.85 -29.95
C ALA A 49 16.34 11.62 -29.91
N LEU A 50 15.87 10.62 -30.66
CA LEU A 50 14.45 10.32 -30.82
C LEU A 50 14.12 9.01 -30.11
N VAL A 51 13.07 9.04 -29.31
CA VAL A 51 12.50 7.87 -28.63
C VAL A 51 11.23 7.46 -29.35
N GLN A 52 11.13 6.18 -29.67
CA GLN A 52 10.02 5.60 -30.42
C GLN A 52 8.87 5.19 -29.49
N GLY A 53 7.64 5.33 -29.98
CA GLY A 53 6.43 4.78 -29.36
C GLY A 53 5.32 4.58 -30.38
N LEU A 54 4.10 4.37 -29.88
CA LEU A 54 2.89 4.20 -30.67
C LEU A 54 1.95 5.39 -30.51
N SER A 55 1.59 6.05 -31.61
CA SER A 55 0.59 7.12 -31.60
C SER A 55 -0.82 6.55 -31.57
N PHE A 56 -1.65 7.10 -30.69
CA PHE A 56 -3.07 6.86 -30.64
C PHE A 56 -3.81 8.17 -30.91
N ASN A 57 -4.86 8.13 -31.72
CA ASN A 57 -5.72 9.27 -32.02
C ASN A 57 -7.18 8.82 -32.01
N SER A 58 -7.69 8.54 -30.81
CA SER A 58 -8.94 7.77 -30.65
C SER A 58 -8.88 6.37 -31.26
N ASP A 59 -7.69 5.77 -31.24
CA ASP A 59 -7.45 4.39 -31.60
C ASP A 59 -7.53 3.51 -30.36
N LYS A 60 -7.67 2.19 -30.55
CA LYS A 60 -7.73 1.24 -29.44
C LYS A 60 -7.06 -0.07 -29.79
N MET A 61 -6.16 -0.51 -28.92
CA MET A 61 -5.66 -1.89 -28.93
C MET A 61 -6.29 -2.69 -27.80
N ILE A 62 -6.42 -4.00 -27.99
CA ILE A 62 -6.93 -4.93 -26.96
C ILE A 62 -6.00 -6.13 -26.80
N SER A 63 -5.92 -6.66 -25.59
CA SER A 63 -5.15 -7.86 -25.28
C SER A 63 -5.79 -9.12 -25.86
N ALA A 64 -4.96 -10.09 -26.26
CA ALA A 64 -5.41 -11.39 -26.76
C ALA A 64 -6.10 -12.23 -25.68
N ASN A 65 -5.61 -12.16 -24.43
CA ASN A 65 -6.18 -12.87 -23.30
C ASN A 65 -7.05 -11.91 -22.46
N PRO A 66 -8.23 -12.37 -21.99
CA PRO A 66 -9.09 -11.55 -21.15
C PRO A 66 -8.57 -11.41 -19.72
N LEU A 67 -9.04 -10.39 -19.01
CA LEU A 67 -8.73 -10.12 -17.60
C LEU A 67 -8.95 -11.35 -16.72
N SER A 68 -10.07 -12.06 -16.93
CA SER A 68 -10.45 -13.27 -16.19
C SER A 68 -9.50 -14.47 -16.35
N SER A 69 -8.56 -14.41 -17.29
CA SER A 69 -7.52 -15.43 -17.47
C SER A 69 -6.18 -15.06 -16.81
N THR A 70 -6.13 -13.90 -16.16
CA THR A 70 -4.96 -13.39 -15.44
C THR A 70 -5.19 -13.44 -13.92
N ASN A 71 -4.18 -13.05 -13.14
CA ASN A 71 -4.27 -12.99 -11.68
C ASN A 71 -4.74 -11.62 -11.16
N LEU A 72 -5.22 -10.73 -12.04
CA LEU A 72 -5.69 -9.39 -11.69
C LEU A 72 -7.22 -9.37 -11.61
N THR A 73 -7.79 -9.98 -10.56
CA THR A 73 -9.26 -10.08 -10.38
C THR A 73 -9.66 -9.75 -8.96
N GLY A 74 -10.82 -9.13 -8.74
CA GLY A 74 -11.24 -8.71 -7.41
C GLY A 74 -10.39 -7.55 -6.88
N ASN A 75 -10.32 -7.42 -5.55
CA ASN A 75 -9.59 -6.36 -4.86
C ASN A 75 -8.11 -6.72 -4.64
N GLN A 76 -7.45 -7.23 -5.67
CA GLN A 76 -6.03 -7.59 -5.58
C GLN A 76 -5.15 -6.33 -5.74
N PRO A 77 -3.99 -6.26 -5.07
CA PRO A 77 -3.03 -5.20 -5.29
C PRO A 77 -2.48 -5.20 -6.73
N TYR A 78 -2.12 -4.03 -7.24
CA TYR A 78 -1.50 -3.89 -8.55
C TYR A 78 -0.76 -2.57 -8.73
N THR A 79 0.10 -2.55 -9.74
CA THR A 79 0.79 -1.36 -10.23
C THR A 79 0.66 -1.30 -11.74
N ALA A 80 0.29 -0.13 -12.26
CA ALA A 80 0.34 0.24 -13.67
C ALA A 80 1.35 1.38 -13.85
N MET A 81 2.22 1.28 -14.86
CA MET A 81 3.19 2.31 -15.21
C MET A 81 3.24 2.49 -16.71
N ALA A 82 3.42 3.72 -17.19
CA ALA A 82 3.62 3.98 -18.61
C ALA A 82 4.56 5.14 -18.85
N TRP A 83 5.32 5.03 -19.94
CA TRP A 83 6.00 6.15 -20.56
C TRP A 83 5.14 6.70 -21.69
N VAL A 84 4.73 7.96 -21.58
CA VAL A 84 3.88 8.64 -22.55
C VAL A 84 4.46 9.98 -22.98
N TYR A 85 4.19 10.36 -24.22
CA TYR A 85 4.42 11.71 -24.74
C TYR A 85 3.10 12.25 -25.25
N ASN A 86 2.66 13.39 -24.75
CA ASN A 86 1.40 13.98 -25.17
C ASN A 86 1.51 15.51 -25.32
N PRO A 87 1.41 16.06 -26.55
CA PRO A 87 1.60 17.49 -26.79
C PRO A 87 0.43 18.37 -26.32
N ASP A 88 -0.76 17.79 -26.13
CA ASP A 88 -1.96 18.47 -25.65
C ASP A 88 -2.96 17.41 -25.19
N PHE A 89 -3.44 17.49 -23.96
CA PHE A 89 -4.47 16.59 -23.44
C PHE A 89 -5.54 17.35 -22.69
N GLY A 90 -6.75 16.79 -22.73
CA GLY A 90 -7.91 17.39 -22.10
C GLY A 90 -8.01 17.16 -20.59
N ASN A 91 -9.24 16.96 -20.14
CA ASN A 91 -9.54 16.69 -18.75
C ASN A 91 -9.20 15.26 -18.34
N GLU A 92 -9.23 14.32 -19.28
CA GLU A 92 -9.13 12.87 -19.04
C GLU A 92 -8.93 12.12 -20.37
N GLU A 93 -7.87 11.33 -20.47
CA GLU A 93 -7.55 10.47 -21.63
C GLU A 93 -6.92 9.16 -21.17
N ALA A 94 -7.44 8.01 -21.62
CA ALA A 94 -7.06 6.71 -21.05
C ALA A 94 -5.86 6.05 -21.74
N ILE A 95 -4.77 5.87 -21.01
CA ILE A 95 -3.54 5.23 -21.48
C ILE A 95 -3.75 3.71 -21.55
N VAL A 96 -4.16 3.12 -20.43
CA VAL A 96 -4.43 1.68 -20.28
C VAL A 96 -5.65 1.48 -19.38
N SER A 97 -6.47 0.48 -19.69
CA SER A 97 -7.66 0.15 -18.90
C SER A 97 -8.00 -1.34 -18.88
N TRP A 98 -8.77 -1.76 -17.88
CA TRP A 98 -9.38 -3.08 -17.77
C TRP A 98 -10.71 -3.02 -17.00
N GLY A 99 -11.54 -4.03 -17.22
CA GLY A 99 -12.95 -3.96 -16.83
C GLY A 99 -13.77 -3.14 -17.83
N HIS A 100 -14.83 -2.49 -17.36
CA HIS A 100 -15.61 -1.60 -18.20
C HIS A 100 -16.34 -0.54 -17.38
N ARG A 101 -16.62 0.58 -18.04
CA ARG A 101 -17.50 1.66 -17.56
C ARG A 101 -18.92 1.14 -17.31
N GLY A 102 -19.71 1.84 -16.50
CA GLY A 102 -21.15 1.56 -16.35
C GLY A 102 -21.58 1.03 -14.99
N GLY A 103 -20.65 0.88 -14.04
CA GLY A 103 -20.94 0.62 -12.64
C GLY A 103 -21.16 -0.87 -12.33
N PRO A 104 -21.20 -1.24 -11.04
CA PRO A 104 -21.22 -0.38 -9.83
C PRO A 104 -19.86 0.31 -9.54
N ASN A 105 -19.80 1.16 -8.51
CA ASN A 105 -18.58 1.86 -8.11
C ASN A 105 -17.40 0.88 -7.93
N GLY A 106 -16.20 1.28 -8.37
CA GLY A 106 -15.00 0.45 -8.32
C GLY A 106 -14.97 -0.73 -9.31
N SER A 107 -15.85 -0.75 -10.33
CA SER A 107 -15.92 -1.84 -11.31
C SER A 107 -15.24 -1.56 -12.65
N ASN A 108 -14.63 -0.39 -12.76
CA ASN A 108 -13.75 0.00 -13.84
C ASN A 108 -12.34 0.24 -13.27
N SER A 109 -11.31 0.11 -14.10
CA SER A 109 -9.98 0.57 -13.74
C SER A 109 -9.24 1.03 -14.98
N GLY A 110 -8.70 2.24 -14.94
CA GLY A 110 -7.97 2.83 -16.04
C GLY A 110 -6.97 3.86 -15.53
N MET A 111 -5.75 3.82 -16.06
CA MET A 111 -4.73 4.85 -15.81
C MET A 111 -4.80 5.89 -16.95
N HIS A 112 -5.00 7.14 -16.57
CA HIS A 112 -5.35 8.25 -17.43
C HIS A 112 -4.32 9.38 -17.37
N GLN A 113 -4.28 10.21 -18.40
CA GLN A 113 -3.59 11.50 -18.40
C GLN A 113 -4.64 12.59 -18.62
N GLY A 114 -4.73 13.56 -17.71
CA GLY A 114 -5.79 14.56 -17.79
C GLY A 114 -5.72 15.61 -16.71
N THR A 115 -6.20 16.82 -17.01
CA THR A 115 -6.11 17.97 -16.09
C THR A 115 -7.25 18.04 -15.07
N HIS A 116 -8.21 17.11 -15.08
CA HIS A 116 -9.32 17.19 -14.14
C HIS A 116 -8.86 16.86 -12.71
N PRO A 117 -9.17 17.73 -11.73
CA PRO A 117 -8.70 17.59 -10.35
C PRO A 117 -9.14 16.31 -9.63
N THR A 118 -10.19 15.65 -10.12
CA THR A 118 -10.84 14.54 -9.39
C THR A 118 -11.10 13.29 -10.24
N PHE A 119 -10.54 13.22 -11.46
CA PHE A 119 -10.65 12.01 -12.32
C PHE A 119 -9.63 12.00 -13.46
N GLY A 120 -8.71 12.97 -13.51
CA GLY A 120 -7.73 13.06 -14.60
C GLY A 120 -6.65 11.97 -14.55
N ALA A 121 -6.48 11.27 -13.43
CA ALA A 121 -5.42 10.29 -13.22
C ALA A 121 -5.93 8.85 -13.32
N VAL A 122 -7.06 8.53 -12.71
CA VAL A 122 -7.58 7.16 -12.68
C VAL A 122 -9.09 7.16 -12.86
N GLY A 123 -9.63 6.11 -13.50
CA GLY A 123 -11.06 5.89 -13.70
C GLY A 123 -11.59 4.62 -13.00
N HIS A 124 -12.50 4.76 -12.04
CA HIS A 124 -13.15 3.66 -11.31
C HIS A 124 -14.65 3.53 -11.53
N TRP A 125 -15.25 4.51 -12.20
CA TRP A 125 -16.69 4.65 -12.31
C TRP A 125 -17.33 4.92 -10.94
N GLY A 126 -16.74 5.85 -10.18
CA GLY A 126 -17.04 6.11 -8.78
C GLY A 126 -16.29 5.15 -7.86
N GLY A 127 -16.45 5.36 -6.55
CA GLY A 127 -15.63 4.66 -5.56
C GLY A 127 -14.51 5.54 -5.01
N GLY A 128 -14.64 6.87 -5.12
CA GLY A 128 -13.76 7.87 -4.49
C GLY A 128 -13.66 7.73 -2.96
N ALA A 129 -12.94 8.66 -2.34
CA ALA A 129 -12.46 8.56 -0.95
C ALA A 129 -13.51 8.12 0.10
N ILE A 130 -13.07 7.37 1.13
CA ILE A 130 -13.89 6.98 2.29
C ILE A 130 -14.47 8.23 2.98
N GLY A 131 -15.76 8.50 2.72
CA GLY A 131 -16.47 9.69 3.19
C GLY A 131 -17.43 10.27 2.15
N ASP A 132 -17.17 10.02 0.86
CA ASP A 132 -18.08 10.33 -0.24
C ASP A 132 -17.95 9.32 -1.40
N PRO A 133 -18.46 8.09 -1.24
CA PRO A 133 -18.26 7.01 -2.21
C PRO A 133 -18.95 7.23 -3.57
N ASN A 134 -19.75 8.30 -3.71
CA ASN A 134 -20.34 8.73 -4.98
C ASN A 134 -19.52 9.83 -5.67
N GLN A 135 -18.50 10.38 -5.01
CA GLN A 135 -17.57 11.30 -5.63
C GLN A 135 -16.66 10.57 -6.62
N PRO A 136 -16.15 11.32 -7.61
CA PRO A 136 -15.38 10.79 -8.72
C PRO A 136 -14.06 10.16 -8.26
N ASP A 137 -13.37 9.62 -9.25
CA ASP A 137 -12.16 8.81 -9.17
C ASP A 137 -10.96 9.66 -8.69
N VAL A 138 -9.75 9.48 -9.21
CA VAL A 138 -8.57 10.21 -8.71
C VAL A 138 -8.03 11.16 -9.77
N GLY A 139 -7.65 12.37 -9.34
CA GLY A 139 -6.95 13.34 -10.17
C GLY A 139 -5.48 13.50 -9.78
N TRP A 140 -4.72 14.11 -10.68
CA TRP A 140 -3.32 14.47 -10.43
C TRP A 140 -3.21 15.66 -9.45
N GLY A 141 -2.05 15.81 -8.83
CA GLY A 141 -1.68 16.97 -8.02
C GLY A 141 -1.89 16.78 -6.52
N PRO A 142 -1.11 17.48 -5.67
CA PRO A 142 -1.27 17.39 -4.22
C PRO A 142 -2.71 17.71 -3.82
N SER A 143 -3.39 16.76 -3.20
CA SER A 143 -4.81 16.88 -2.84
C SER A 143 -5.75 17.10 -4.04
N GLY A 144 -5.44 16.56 -5.21
CA GLY A 144 -6.27 16.61 -6.41
C GLY A 144 -6.39 17.99 -7.04
N ALA A 145 -5.30 18.77 -7.11
CA ALA A 145 -5.34 20.11 -7.71
C ALA A 145 -5.40 20.10 -9.26
N GLY A 146 -4.99 19.01 -9.91
CA GLY A 146 -4.94 18.84 -11.36
C GLY A 146 -3.85 19.64 -12.08
N THR A 147 -2.89 20.22 -11.35
CA THR A 147 -1.99 21.25 -11.91
C THR A 147 -0.60 20.76 -12.29
N ASP A 148 -0.03 19.80 -11.56
CA ASP A 148 1.33 19.28 -11.76
C ASP A 148 1.46 18.48 -13.06
N ILE A 149 0.43 17.73 -13.46
CA ILE A 149 0.40 16.99 -14.72
C ILE A 149 0.65 17.90 -15.95
N ASN A 150 0.34 19.20 -15.87
CA ASN A 150 0.62 20.15 -16.95
C ASN A 150 2.13 20.27 -17.26
N ALA A 151 3.01 19.92 -16.32
CA ALA A 151 4.45 19.91 -16.56
C ALA A 151 4.87 18.87 -17.62
N THR A 152 4.04 17.84 -17.84
CA THR A 152 4.29 16.75 -18.80
C THR A 152 3.90 17.10 -20.24
N ILE A 153 3.23 18.24 -20.47
CA ILE A 153 2.76 18.64 -21.80
C ILE A 153 3.95 18.79 -22.75
N GLY A 154 3.93 18.01 -23.83
CA GLY A 154 4.96 18.01 -24.87
C GLY A 154 6.31 17.45 -24.42
N GLN A 155 6.32 16.61 -23.39
CA GLN A 155 7.50 15.91 -22.87
C GLN A 155 7.18 14.43 -22.65
N TRP A 156 8.21 13.59 -22.63
CA TRP A 156 8.08 12.24 -22.10
C TRP A 156 7.87 12.31 -20.59
N ALA A 157 6.89 11.56 -20.10
CA ALA A 157 6.60 11.43 -18.67
C ALA A 157 6.40 9.97 -18.31
N HIS A 158 6.89 9.60 -17.13
CA HIS A 158 6.61 8.33 -16.49
C HIS A 158 5.44 8.50 -15.54
N LEU A 159 4.29 7.94 -15.89
CA LEU A 159 3.07 8.01 -15.09
C LEU A 159 2.83 6.66 -14.44
N SER A 160 2.56 6.66 -13.13
CA SER A 160 2.32 5.43 -12.38
C SER A 160 1.04 5.51 -11.56
N TYR A 161 0.39 4.37 -11.41
CA TYR A 161 -0.81 4.14 -10.61
C TYR A 161 -0.62 2.85 -9.80
N VAL A 162 -0.60 2.97 -8.48
CA VAL A 162 -0.46 1.88 -7.50
C VAL A 162 -1.75 1.73 -6.71
N TRP A 163 -2.23 0.50 -6.54
CA TRP A 163 -3.34 0.13 -5.66
C TRP A 163 -2.89 -1.00 -4.73
N ASP A 164 -2.92 -0.79 -3.41
CA ASP A 164 -2.52 -1.82 -2.41
C ASP A 164 -3.68 -2.67 -1.87
N GLY A 165 -4.90 -2.43 -2.35
CA GLY A 165 -6.11 -3.04 -1.80
C GLY A 165 -6.92 -2.10 -0.92
N THR A 166 -6.34 -0.97 -0.52
CA THR A 166 -7.01 0.05 0.32
C THR A 166 -6.73 1.48 -0.14
N GLU A 167 -5.48 1.81 -0.46
CA GLU A 167 -5.05 3.13 -0.91
C GLU A 167 -4.59 3.08 -2.36
N GLU A 168 -5.02 4.09 -3.11
CA GLU A 168 -4.51 4.43 -4.41
C GLU A 168 -3.42 5.50 -4.29
N ARG A 169 -2.34 5.35 -5.03
CA ARG A 169 -1.24 6.32 -5.15
C ARG A 169 -0.89 6.52 -6.62
N VAL A 170 -0.76 7.77 -7.04
CA VAL A 170 -0.35 8.13 -8.40
C VAL A 170 0.92 8.96 -8.40
N PHE A 171 1.79 8.72 -9.37
CA PHE A 171 3.13 9.29 -9.42
C PHE A 171 3.43 9.88 -10.80
N ILE A 172 4.19 10.98 -10.80
CA ILE A 172 4.74 11.62 -12.01
C ILE A 172 6.26 11.58 -11.87
N ASP A 173 6.95 10.97 -12.85
CA ASP A 173 8.41 10.90 -12.90
C ASP A 173 9.03 10.37 -11.59
N GLY A 174 8.38 9.35 -11.01
CA GLY A 174 8.81 8.69 -9.78
C GLY A 174 8.44 9.43 -8.49
N GLU A 175 7.89 10.64 -8.57
CA GLU A 175 7.46 11.45 -7.42
C GLU A 175 5.96 11.25 -7.14
N LEU A 176 5.59 11.11 -5.86
CA LEU A 176 4.19 11.01 -5.46
C LEU A 176 3.45 12.30 -5.82
N SER A 177 2.37 12.16 -6.60
CA SER A 177 1.52 13.27 -7.04
C SER A 177 0.26 13.38 -6.17
N ASN A 178 -0.46 12.27 -5.97
CA ASN A 178 -1.67 12.23 -5.14
C ASN A 178 -1.87 10.82 -4.52
N SER A 179 -2.61 10.74 -3.42
CA SER A 179 -3.07 9.48 -2.85
C SER A 179 -4.46 9.59 -2.21
N GLU A 180 -5.24 8.53 -2.30
CA GLU A 180 -6.61 8.47 -1.80
C GLU A 180 -6.97 7.06 -1.29
N VAL A 181 -7.69 6.97 -0.17
CA VAL A 181 -8.17 5.69 0.39
C VAL A 181 -9.57 5.38 -0.12
N HIS A 182 -9.76 4.19 -0.70
CA HIS A 182 -10.98 3.81 -1.41
C HIS A 182 -11.71 2.61 -0.76
N ILE A 183 -12.93 2.36 -1.26
CA ILE A 183 -13.60 1.08 -1.07
C ILE A 183 -12.87 -0.02 -1.86
N PRO A 184 -13.06 -1.32 -1.53
CA PRO A 184 -12.51 -2.40 -2.33
C PRO A 184 -12.93 -2.29 -3.80
N LEU A 185 -11.94 -2.30 -4.70
CA LEU A 185 -12.13 -2.27 -6.14
C LEU A 185 -12.39 -3.69 -6.65
N ASN A 186 -13.28 -3.84 -7.62
CA ASN A 186 -13.60 -5.13 -8.24
C ASN A 186 -13.95 -4.95 -9.72
N PRO A 187 -12.95 -4.83 -10.60
CA PRO A 187 -13.15 -4.61 -12.02
C PRO A 187 -14.02 -5.70 -12.66
N HIS A 188 -14.89 -5.32 -13.59
CA HIS A 188 -15.75 -6.27 -14.31
C HIS A 188 -14.92 -7.29 -15.09
N LEU A 189 -15.25 -8.57 -14.95
CA LEU A 189 -14.63 -9.66 -15.71
C LEU A 189 -15.35 -9.95 -17.05
N SER A 190 -16.52 -9.33 -17.27
CA SER A 190 -17.34 -9.51 -18.47
C SER A 190 -18.17 -8.26 -18.75
N PHE A 191 -18.37 -7.96 -20.03
CA PHE A 191 -19.35 -6.98 -20.49
C PHE A 191 -20.79 -7.43 -20.22
N GLN A 192 -21.75 -6.54 -20.40
CA GLN A 192 -23.19 -6.81 -20.22
C GLN A 192 -23.73 -7.90 -21.17
N ASP A 193 -23.08 -8.14 -22.30
CA ASP A 193 -23.42 -9.22 -23.23
C ASP A 193 -22.82 -10.59 -22.83
N GLY A 194 -22.06 -10.64 -21.73
CA GLY A 194 -21.39 -11.82 -21.19
C GLY A 194 -20.04 -12.14 -21.83
N SER A 195 -19.59 -11.37 -22.82
CA SER A 195 -18.23 -11.52 -23.35
C SER A 195 -17.20 -11.05 -22.32
N PRO A 196 -16.01 -11.68 -22.23
CA PRO A 196 -15.02 -11.32 -21.23
C PRO A 196 -14.35 -9.97 -21.55
N THR A 197 -13.99 -9.22 -20.52
CA THR A 197 -13.29 -7.93 -20.67
C THR A 197 -11.80 -8.16 -20.96
N PRO A 198 -11.23 -7.53 -22.01
CA PRO A 198 -9.79 -7.52 -22.23
C PRO A 198 -9.13 -6.39 -21.43
N PHE A 199 -7.80 -6.34 -21.46
CA PHE A 199 -7.08 -5.08 -21.26
C PHE A 199 -7.14 -4.26 -22.55
N ALA A 200 -7.16 -2.94 -22.43
CA ALA A 200 -7.12 -2.03 -23.57
C ALA A 200 -6.02 -0.98 -23.42
N LEU A 201 -5.43 -0.58 -24.55
CA LEU A 201 -4.53 0.58 -24.66
C LEU A 201 -5.20 1.66 -25.50
N GLY A 202 -5.02 2.91 -25.09
CA GLY A 202 -5.47 4.11 -25.81
C GLY A 202 -6.94 4.49 -25.63
N SER A 203 -7.71 3.73 -24.85
CA SER A 203 -9.10 4.07 -24.51
C SER A 203 -9.67 3.12 -23.44
N GLU A 204 -10.69 3.58 -22.71
CA GLU A 204 -11.53 2.72 -21.88
C GLU A 204 -12.50 1.83 -22.69
N SER A 205 -13.26 0.97 -22.02
CA SER A 205 -14.34 0.18 -22.63
C SER A 205 -15.72 0.53 -22.06
N ASP A 206 -16.72 0.62 -22.93
CA ASP A 206 -18.11 0.81 -22.52
C ASP A 206 -18.74 -0.49 -21.98
N PRO A 207 -19.83 -0.40 -21.20
CA PRO A 207 -20.42 -1.57 -20.55
C PRO A 207 -20.94 -2.64 -21.51
N ALA A 208 -21.36 -2.24 -22.70
CA ALA A 208 -22.01 -3.14 -23.64
C ALA A 208 -21.02 -4.01 -24.42
N ASN A 209 -19.84 -3.47 -24.77
CA ASN A 209 -18.82 -4.15 -25.57
C ASN A 209 -17.56 -3.28 -25.69
N VAL A 210 -16.52 -3.86 -26.30
CA VAL A 210 -15.21 -3.23 -26.51
C VAL A 210 -15.11 -2.33 -27.76
N ASN A 211 -16.12 -2.32 -28.64
CA ASN A 211 -16.09 -1.68 -29.97
C ASN A 211 -16.39 -0.15 -29.93
N SER A 212 -16.01 0.52 -28.86
CA SER A 212 -16.07 1.97 -28.72
C SER A 212 -14.77 2.49 -28.12
N THR A 213 -14.57 3.81 -28.23
CA THR A 213 -13.40 4.52 -27.70
C THR A 213 -13.78 5.61 -26.69
N PRO A 214 -14.43 5.27 -25.56
CA PRO A 214 -14.66 6.24 -24.49
C PRO A 214 -13.34 6.69 -23.88
N ILE A 215 -13.25 7.99 -23.54
CA ILE A 215 -12.05 8.57 -22.90
C ILE A 215 -10.78 8.25 -23.72
N ALA A 216 -10.86 8.53 -25.02
CA ALA A 216 -9.81 8.22 -25.99
C ALA A 216 -8.51 8.97 -25.71
N PHE A 217 -7.39 8.25 -25.82
CA PHE A 217 -6.05 8.83 -25.81
C PHE A 217 -5.69 9.43 -27.17
N SER A 218 -4.99 10.56 -27.12
CA SER A 218 -4.55 11.31 -28.30
C SER A 218 -3.04 11.52 -28.38
N GLY A 219 -2.28 10.86 -27.50
CA GLY A 219 -0.82 10.96 -27.42
C GLY A 219 -0.06 9.75 -27.97
N THR A 220 1.18 9.60 -27.50
CA THR A 220 2.07 8.48 -27.81
C THR A 220 2.35 7.67 -26.57
N ILE A 221 2.24 6.34 -26.66
CA ILE A 221 2.58 5.39 -25.61
C ILE A 221 3.85 4.66 -26.03
N ALA A 222 4.93 4.78 -25.26
CA ALA A 222 6.19 4.07 -25.51
C ALA A 222 6.23 2.72 -24.80
N LYS A 223 5.83 2.68 -23.52
CA LYS A 223 5.88 1.47 -22.70
C LYS A 223 4.68 1.42 -21.76
N VAL A 224 4.21 0.23 -21.46
CA VAL A 224 3.21 -0.01 -20.40
C VAL A 224 3.56 -1.28 -19.63
N LEU A 225 3.63 -1.16 -18.31
CA LEU A 225 3.66 -2.26 -17.36
C LEU A 225 2.35 -2.28 -16.57
N VAL A 226 1.76 -3.46 -16.39
CA VAL A 226 0.71 -3.69 -15.39
C VAL A 226 0.99 -5.00 -14.70
N GLU A 227 1.13 -5.01 -13.38
CA GLU A 227 1.45 -6.18 -12.56
C GLU A 227 0.58 -6.27 -11.31
N ASN A 228 0.51 -7.45 -10.70
CA ASN A 228 -0.37 -7.75 -9.57
C ASN A 228 0.35 -7.61 -8.20
N VAL A 229 1.22 -6.60 -8.11
CA VAL A 229 1.97 -6.22 -6.91
C VAL A 229 1.80 -4.72 -6.75
N ALA A 230 1.54 -4.26 -5.53
CA ALA A 230 1.58 -2.84 -5.21
C ALA A 230 3.02 -2.45 -4.90
N ARG A 231 3.61 -1.61 -5.75
CA ARG A 231 4.97 -1.11 -5.54
C ARG A 231 5.03 -0.05 -4.45
N SER A 232 6.13 0.01 -3.71
CA SER A 232 6.45 1.15 -2.85
C SER A 232 6.74 2.41 -3.69
N ALA A 233 6.82 3.57 -3.03
CA ALA A 233 7.17 4.81 -3.72
C ALA A 233 8.61 4.75 -4.28
N GLU A 234 9.49 4.04 -3.58
CA GLU A 234 10.89 3.80 -3.86
C GLU A 234 11.04 2.86 -5.06
N GLU A 235 10.24 1.80 -5.13
CA GLU A 235 10.20 0.91 -6.30
C GLU A 235 9.66 1.61 -7.55
N VAL A 236 8.71 2.53 -7.40
CA VAL A 236 8.22 3.39 -8.50
C VAL A 236 9.29 4.40 -8.93
N ARG A 237 10.00 5.00 -7.97
CA ARG A 237 11.15 5.88 -8.25
C ARG A 237 12.25 5.13 -9.00
N SER A 238 12.62 3.96 -8.52
CA SER A 238 13.64 3.11 -9.13
C SER A 238 13.27 2.71 -10.56
N ALA A 239 11.99 2.39 -10.81
CA ALA A 239 11.49 2.12 -12.16
C ALA A 239 11.61 3.33 -13.10
N PHE A 240 11.27 4.53 -12.61
CA PHE A 240 11.49 5.77 -13.37
C PHE A 240 12.97 5.97 -13.68
N THR A 241 13.85 5.90 -12.67
CA THR A 241 15.27 6.20 -12.89
C THR A 241 15.96 5.21 -13.81
N ALA A 242 15.63 3.91 -13.70
CA ALA A 242 16.18 2.87 -14.57
C ALA A 242 15.94 3.14 -16.07
N GLU A 243 14.90 3.90 -16.40
CA GLU A 243 14.54 4.21 -17.79
C GLU A 243 14.70 5.70 -18.13
N ARG A 244 14.94 6.57 -17.15
CA ARG A 244 15.01 8.03 -17.30
C ARG A 244 15.97 8.44 -18.42
N SER A 245 17.16 7.85 -18.47
CA SER A 245 18.17 8.19 -19.49
C SER A 245 17.67 7.99 -20.92
N LEU A 246 16.89 6.93 -21.18
CA LEU A 246 16.30 6.72 -22.50
C LEU A 246 15.34 7.84 -22.89
N PHE A 247 14.50 8.30 -21.97
CA PHE A 247 13.45 9.28 -22.26
C PHE A 247 13.89 10.73 -22.14
N PHE A 248 14.94 11.01 -21.36
CA PHE A 248 15.49 12.35 -21.18
C PHE A 248 16.70 12.59 -22.08
N ASP A 249 17.65 11.66 -22.15
CA ASP A 249 18.89 11.83 -22.91
C ASP A 249 18.85 11.16 -24.29
N GLY A 250 17.91 10.22 -24.48
CA GLY A 250 17.65 9.54 -25.75
C GLY A 250 18.51 8.30 -26.00
N PHE A 251 19.20 7.82 -24.98
CA PHE A 251 19.92 6.56 -24.97
C PHE A 251 19.81 5.93 -23.58
N LEU A 252 19.66 4.61 -23.52
CA LEU A 252 19.81 3.90 -22.25
C LEU A 252 21.27 4.05 -21.82
N ASP A 253 21.50 4.81 -20.76
CA ASP A 253 22.82 4.91 -20.16
C ASP A 253 23.09 3.64 -19.37
N VAL A 254 23.77 2.70 -20.02
CA VAL A 254 24.30 1.46 -19.43
C VAL A 254 25.78 1.61 -19.07
N SER A 255 26.24 2.87 -18.90
CA SER A 255 27.59 3.14 -18.44
C SER A 255 27.73 2.70 -16.99
N ASP A 256 28.86 2.06 -16.73
CA ASP A 256 29.33 1.58 -15.43
C ASP A 256 30.83 1.90 -15.45
N LEU A 257 31.15 3.14 -15.08
CA LEU A 257 32.43 3.80 -15.33
C LEU A 257 33.57 3.16 -14.54
N ASP A 258 33.30 2.63 -13.36
CA ASP A 258 34.25 1.89 -12.53
C ASP A 258 34.10 0.37 -12.60
N SER A 259 33.06 -0.14 -13.28
CA SER A 259 32.82 -1.55 -13.57
C SER A 259 32.53 -2.40 -12.34
N ASP A 260 31.82 -1.84 -11.36
CA ASP A 260 31.45 -2.54 -10.13
C ASP A 260 30.06 -3.20 -10.17
N GLY A 261 29.27 -2.91 -11.21
CA GLY A 261 27.96 -3.47 -11.45
C GLY A 261 26.79 -2.57 -11.06
N ILE A 262 27.04 -1.40 -10.49
CA ILE A 262 26.08 -0.30 -10.39
C ILE A 262 26.27 0.61 -11.61
N LEU A 263 25.18 1.13 -12.17
CA LEU A 263 25.27 2.03 -13.33
C LEU A 263 25.51 3.47 -12.88
N ASP A 264 26.25 4.26 -13.68
CA ASP A 264 26.52 5.68 -13.41
C ASP A 264 25.23 6.47 -13.10
N ALA A 265 24.15 6.14 -13.82
CA ALA A 265 22.85 6.78 -13.66
C ALA A 265 22.15 6.42 -12.33
N ILE A 266 22.49 5.27 -11.74
CA ILE A 266 22.00 4.87 -10.41
C ILE A 266 22.81 5.62 -9.35
N GLU A 267 24.14 5.64 -9.46
CA GLU A 267 25.04 6.27 -8.49
C GLU A 267 24.81 7.78 -8.38
N ASP A 268 24.53 8.45 -9.51
CA ASP A 268 24.21 9.89 -9.53
C ASP A 268 22.93 10.26 -8.73
N GLN A 269 22.13 9.29 -8.26
CA GLN A 269 20.96 9.52 -7.40
C GLN A 269 21.29 9.63 -5.92
N TYR A 270 22.38 9.01 -5.48
CA TYR A 270 22.68 8.80 -4.07
C TYR A 270 23.93 9.58 -3.70
N ASP A 271 23.80 10.53 -2.78
CA ASP A 271 24.92 11.41 -2.38
C ASP A 271 26.11 10.64 -1.78
N CYS A 272 25.89 9.40 -1.32
CA CYS A 272 26.90 8.53 -0.75
C CYS A 272 27.63 7.64 -1.77
N LEU A 273 27.16 7.57 -3.02
CA LEU A 273 27.77 6.76 -4.09
C LEU A 273 28.63 7.63 -5.02
N ASP A 274 29.67 7.05 -5.62
CA ASP A 274 30.55 7.74 -6.58
C ASP A 274 30.91 6.85 -7.76
N LYS A 275 30.31 7.13 -8.94
CA LYS A 275 30.59 6.48 -10.25
C LYS A 275 32.03 6.38 -10.71
N ASN A 276 32.97 6.98 -9.99
CA ASN A 276 34.39 6.87 -10.27
C ASN A 276 35.11 5.90 -9.31
N VAL A 277 34.39 5.28 -8.38
CA VAL A 277 34.91 4.48 -7.27
C VAL A 277 34.06 3.24 -7.11
N ALA A 278 34.63 2.09 -7.48
CA ALA A 278 33.98 0.79 -7.30
C ALA A 278 33.61 0.55 -5.82
N ASP A 279 32.37 0.86 -5.47
CA ASP A 279 31.82 0.90 -4.13
C ASP A 279 30.56 0.04 -3.97
N ALA A 280 30.16 -0.73 -4.98
CA ALA A 280 29.04 -1.67 -4.94
C ALA A 280 28.98 -2.60 -3.70
N ASP A 281 30.14 -3.00 -3.17
CA ASP A 281 30.29 -3.84 -1.97
C ASP A 281 30.49 -3.02 -0.67
N ALA A 282 30.43 -1.68 -0.73
CA ALA A 282 30.53 -0.79 0.41
C ALA A 282 29.20 -0.67 1.17
N ASP A 283 29.30 -0.18 2.40
CA ASP A 283 28.23 0.01 3.38
C ASP A 283 28.39 1.46 3.92
N PRO A 284 27.85 2.47 3.22
CA PRO A 284 28.11 3.87 3.50
C PRO A 284 27.41 4.36 4.77
N ASP A 285 26.24 3.81 5.08
CA ASP A 285 25.38 4.21 6.19
C ASP A 285 25.59 3.35 7.46
N GLY A 286 26.26 2.19 7.32
CA GLY A 286 26.76 1.36 8.40
C GLY A 286 25.71 0.40 8.97
N ASP A 287 24.73 -0.01 8.17
CA ASP A 287 23.61 -0.84 8.59
C ASP A 287 23.85 -2.36 8.43
N SER A 288 24.97 -2.73 7.80
CA SER A 288 25.44 -4.08 7.45
C SER A 288 24.94 -4.67 6.12
N LEU A 289 24.24 -3.89 5.29
CA LEU A 289 23.98 -4.19 3.90
C LEU A 289 25.01 -3.50 2.99
N SER A 290 25.17 -4.03 1.78
CA SER A 290 26.01 -3.39 0.76
C SER A 290 25.14 -2.61 -0.21
N ASN A 291 25.67 -1.57 -0.86
CA ASN A 291 24.96 -0.80 -1.90
C ASN A 291 24.20 -1.69 -2.89
N THR A 292 24.83 -2.74 -3.42
CA THR A 292 24.19 -3.64 -4.38
C THR A 292 23.03 -4.46 -3.78
N ALA A 293 23.15 -4.82 -2.50
CA ALA A 293 22.12 -5.56 -1.77
C ALA A 293 20.92 -4.66 -1.49
N GLU A 294 21.17 -3.43 -1.06
CA GLU A 294 20.15 -2.42 -0.78
C GLU A 294 19.36 -2.06 -2.04
N LEU A 295 20.05 -1.75 -3.14
CA LEU A 295 19.42 -1.54 -4.45
C LEU A 295 18.61 -2.77 -4.91
N GLY A 296 19.01 -3.98 -4.49
CA GLY A 296 18.28 -5.23 -4.75
C GLY A 296 17.05 -5.43 -3.86
N LEU A 297 17.03 -4.83 -2.67
CA LEU A 297 15.94 -4.85 -1.69
C LEU A 297 15.02 -3.63 -1.82
N GLY A 298 15.43 -2.60 -2.56
CA GLY A 298 14.71 -1.35 -2.71
C GLY A 298 14.93 -0.34 -1.59
N THR A 299 15.90 -0.60 -0.70
CA THR A 299 16.29 0.29 0.41
C THR A 299 17.27 1.38 -0.05
N ASP A 300 17.53 2.40 0.78
CA ASP A 300 18.40 3.54 0.45
C ASP A 300 19.84 3.34 0.98
N PRO A 301 20.86 3.18 0.11
CA PRO A 301 22.28 3.03 0.48
C PRO A 301 22.88 4.12 1.38
N CYS A 302 22.19 5.24 1.53
CA CYS A 302 22.61 6.36 2.35
C CYS A 302 21.80 6.50 3.65
N ASN A 303 20.84 5.61 3.93
CA ASN A 303 19.93 5.69 5.05
C ASN A 303 19.71 4.32 5.71
N PRO A 304 20.17 4.11 6.95
CA PRO A 304 20.21 2.78 7.55
C PRO A 304 18.84 2.23 7.97
N ASP A 305 17.77 3.03 7.87
CA ASP A 305 16.42 2.72 8.34
C ASP A 305 15.44 3.34 7.34
N SER A 306 15.15 2.57 6.29
CA SER A 306 14.48 3.03 5.07
C SER A 306 13.00 3.35 5.29
N ASP A 307 12.31 2.65 6.18
CA ASP A 307 10.91 2.92 6.52
C ASP A 307 10.71 3.78 7.78
N GLY A 308 11.77 3.99 8.57
CA GLY A 308 11.82 4.92 9.69
C GLY A 308 11.15 4.41 10.96
N ASP A 309 11.01 3.09 11.15
CA ASP A 309 10.40 2.48 12.33
C ASP A 309 11.36 2.37 13.53
N GLY A 310 12.67 2.45 13.27
CA GLY A 310 13.75 2.39 14.25
C GLY A 310 14.52 1.07 14.32
N LEU A 311 14.12 0.05 13.55
CA LEU A 311 14.91 -1.12 13.20
C LEU A 311 15.63 -0.81 11.88
N ASN A 312 16.89 -1.25 11.73
CA ASN A 312 17.68 -0.90 10.56
C ASN A 312 17.54 -1.98 9.48
N ASP A 313 17.71 -1.62 8.21
CA ASP A 313 17.37 -2.49 7.06
C ASP A 313 18.12 -3.83 7.11
N GLY A 314 19.38 -3.81 7.54
CA GLY A 314 20.20 -4.98 7.78
C GLY A 314 19.69 -5.89 8.90
N ASN A 315 19.15 -5.36 10.00
CA ASN A 315 18.53 -6.19 11.05
C ASN A 315 17.23 -6.81 10.59
N GLU A 316 16.40 -6.07 9.86
CA GLU A 316 15.15 -6.57 9.30
C GLU A 316 15.41 -7.71 8.32
N THR A 317 16.36 -7.51 7.41
CA THR A 317 16.80 -8.55 6.47
C THR A 317 17.29 -9.81 7.17
N ASP A 318 18.07 -9.66 8.26
CA ASP A 318 18.56 -10.78 9.08
C ASP A 318 17.44 -11.51 9.85
N LEU A 319 16.40 -10.77 10.26
CA LEU A 319 15.20 -11.30 10.94
C LEU A 319 14.17 -11.86 9.96
N GLY A 320 14.30 -11.52 8.68
CA GLY A 320 13.39 -11.91 7.60
C GLY A 320 12.16 -11.02 7.47
N SER A 321 12.13 -9.87 8.15
CA SER A 321 11.12 -8.84 7.95
C SER A 321 11.45 -7.96 6.73
N ASN A 322 10.55 -7.06 6.36
CA ASN A 322 10.68 -6.27 5.14
C ASN A 322 11.18 -4.85 5.46
N PRO A 323 12.42 -4.48 5.07
CA PRO A 323 13.04 -3.20 5.40
C PRO A 323 12.43 -1.95 4.75
N ASN A 324 11.25 -2.10 4.13
CA ASN A 324 10.51 -1.00 3.53
C ASN A 324 9.08 -0.90 4.10
N LEU A 325 8.80 -1.63 5.19
CA LEU A 325 7.49 -1.69 5.82
C LEU A 325 7.66 -1.66 7.34
N ALA A 326 7.34 -0.51 7.93
CA ALA A 326 7.45 -0.31 9.37
C ALA A 326 6.66 -1.33 10.21
N ASP A 327 5.68 -2.03 9.64
CA ASP A 327 4.92 -3.13 10.24
C ASP A 327 4.80 -4.23 9.18
N THR A 328 5.67 -5.24 9.26
CA THR A 328 5.82 -6.25 8.21
C THR A 328 4.62 -7.20 8.11
N ASP A 329 4.01 -7.56 9.23
CA ASP A 329 2.91 -8.54 9.26
C ASP A 329 1.51 -7.90 9.32
N GLY A 330 1.45 -6.60 9.54
CA GLY A 330 0.26 -5.76 9.45
C GLY A 330 -0.68 -5.89 10.64
N ASP A 331 -0.17 -6.21 11.83
CA ASP A 331 -0.97 -6.37 13.05
C ASP A 331 -1.18 -5.07 13.84
N GLY A 332 -0.50 -4.00 13.44
CA GLY A 332 -0.58 -2.66 14.00
C GLY A 332 0.51 -2.33 15.03
N PHE A 333 1.52 -3.18 15.21
CA PHE A 333 2.77 -2.87 15.90
C PHE A 333 3.91 -2.77 14.90
N ASP A 334 4.80 -1.79 15.08
CA ASP A 334 5.98 -1.69 14.23
C ASP A 334 7.03 -2.77 14.56
N ASP A 335 7.83 -3.14 13.56
CA ASP A 335 8.83 -4.23 13.64
C ASP A 335 9.83 -3.96 14.79
N TYR A 336 10.20 -2.69 14.99
CA TYR A 336 11.02 -2.27 16.13
C TYR A 336 10.35 -2.55 17.49
N ALA A 337 9.07 -2.23 17.67
CA ALA A 337 8.35 -2.52 18.92
C ALA A 337 8.24 -4.02 19.17
N GLU A 338 8.04 -4.80 18.12
CA GLU A 338 7.97 -6.25 18.18
C GLU A 338 9.31 -6.87 18.56
N TRP A 339 10.38 -6.47 17.89
CA TRP A 339 11.74 -6.87 18.21
C TRP A 339 12.10 -6.56 19.67
N LEU A 340 11.73 -5.38 20.14
CA LEU A 340 11.96 -4.95 21.52
C LEU A 340 11.15 -5.79 22.53
N ALA A 341 9.93 -6.17 22.18
CA ALA A 341 9.05 -7.00 23.00
C ALA A 341 9.40 -8.50 22.92
N GLY A 342 10.13 -8.93 21.88
CA GLY A 342 10.42 -10.32 21.58
C GLY A 342 9.24 -11.08 20.97
N SER A 343 8.31 -10.37 20.34
CA SER A 343 7.23 -10.93 19.52
C SER A 343 7.73 -11.19 18.09
N SER A 344 6.86 -11.67 17.21
CA SER A 344 7.23 -12.14 15.88
C SER A 344 6.88 -11.11 14.81
N LEU A 345 7.90 -10.52 14.16
CA LEU A 345 7.79 -9.58 13.03
C LEU A 345 7.05 -10.13 11.78
N LEU A 346 6.65 -11.40 11.81
CA LEU A 346 6.14 -12.15 10.65
C LEU A 346 4.84 -12.92 10.95
N ASP A 347 4.30 -12.81 12.16
CA ASP A 347 3.07 -13.52 12.55
C ASP A 347 2.11 -12.57 13.26
N ALA A 348 1.16 -12.04 12.48
CA ALA A 348 0.16 -11.08 12.93
C ALA A 348 -0.79 -11.56 14.06
N ASN A 349 -0.57 -12.77 14.59
CA ASN A 349 -1.26 -13.30 15.78
C ASN A 349 -0.36 -13.37 17.01
N ASP A 350 0.92 -13.01 16.91
CA ASP A 350 1.92 -13.00 17.97
C ASP A 350 2.46 -11.58 18.14
N PHE A 351 1.65 -10.73 18.77
CA PHE A 351 1.96 -9.32 19.05
C PHE A 351 2.52 -9.10 20.47
N PRO A 352 3.15 -7.93 20.70
CA PRO A 352 3.58 -7.49 22.03
C PRO A 352 2.48 -7.58 23.10
N ASN A 353 2.86 -8.00 24.32
CA ASN A 353 1.94 -8.05 25.45
C ASN A 353 1.43 -6.65 25.84
N GLN A 354 0.12 -6.54 26.04
CA GLN A 354 -0.53 -5.32 26.49
C GLN A 354 -1.09 -5.50 27.89
N ALA A 355 -1.00 -4.46 28.72
CA ALA A 355 -1.55 -4.52 30.06
C ALA A 355 -3.09 -4.66 30.03
N PRO A 356 -3.70 -5.37 31.00
CA PRO A 356 -5.15 -5.39 31.14
C PRO A 356 -5.72 -3.96 31.24
N VAL A 357 -6.80 -3.67 30.53
CA VAL A 357 -7.36 -2.31 30.40
C VAL A 357 -8.56 -2.07 31.30
N SER A 358 -9.18 -3.12 31.85
CA SER A 358 -10.30 -2.99 32.76
C SER A 358 -10.30 -4.03 33.86
N LEU A 359 -10.66 -3.61 35.07
CA LEU A 359 -10.96 -4.49 36.21
C LEU A 359 -12.28 -4.03 36.84
N GLN A 360 -13.31 -4.86 36.74
CA GLN A 360 -14.65 -4.58 37.25
C GLN A 360 -15.09 -5.66 38.25
N LEU A 361 -16.06 -5.33 39.10
CA LEU A 361 -16.72 -6.27 39.99
C LEU A 361 -18.20 -6.35 39.61
N ASN A 362 -18.69 -7.53 39.23
CA ASN A 362 -20.03 -7.67 38.64
C ASN A 362 -21.18 -7.50 39.66
N ASN A 363 -20.89 -7.67 40.94
CA ASN A 363 -21.80 -7.40 42.04
C ASN A 363 -20.98 -6.94 43.24
N ASN A 364 -21.35 -5.79 43.77
CA ASN A 364 -20.68 -5.18 44.90
C ASN A 364 -21.62 -5.06 46.11
N SER A 365 -22.73 -5.80 46.14
CA SER A 365 -23.62 -5.82 47.29
C SER A 365 -23.74 -7.20 47.93
N ILE A 366 -23.81 -7.22 49.26
CA ILE A 366 -23.97 -8.45 50.03
C ILE A 366 -24.81 -8.21 51.28
N ALA A 367 -25.64 -9.19 51.64
CA ALA A 367 -26.35 -9.15 52.90
C ALA A 367 -25.37 -9.36 54.08
N GLU A 368 -25.56 -8.59 55.13
CA GLU A 368 -24.85 -8.77 56.40
C GLU A 368 -25.16 -10.13 57.06
N ASN A 369 -24.38 -10.49 58.09
CA ASN A 369 -24.54 -11.70 58.90
C ASN A 369 -24.46 -13.04 58.13
N LEU A 370 -24.03 -13.01 56.87
CA LEU A 370 -23.75 -14.20 56.10
C LEU A 370 -22.46 -14.91 56.60
N PRO A 371 -22.39 -16.24 56.47
CA PRO A 371 -21.25 -17.01 56.98
C PRO A 371 -19.93 -16.70 56.24
N PHE A 372 -18.82 -17.18 56.82
CA PHE A 372 -17.52 -17.18 56.17
C PHE A 372 -17.60 -17.75 54.74
N GLY A 373 -16.94 -17.09 53.80
CA GLY A 373 -16.85 -17.53 52.41
C GLY A 373 -18.10 -17.22 51.58
N SER A 374 -19.01 -16.38 52.06
CA SER A 374 -20.16 -15.95 51.27
C SER A 374 -19.73 -15.11 50.07
N PRO A 375 -20.26 -15.41 48.86
CA PRO A 375 -19.87 -14.71 47.63
C PRO A 375 -20.45 -13.30 47.58
N VAL A 376 -19.61 -12.32 47.26
CA VAL A 376 -19.99 -10.93 46.98
C VAL A 376 -20.21 -10.77 45.48
N GLY A 377 -19.16 -10.96 44.69
CA GLY A 377 -19.19 -10.81 43.24
C GLY A 377 -17.93 -11.37 42.60
N ALA A 378 -17.98 -11.57 41.29
CA ALA A 378 -16.83 -12.00 40.50
C ALA A 378 -16.18 -10.80 39.83
N PHE A 379 -14.85 -10.79 39.82
CA PHE A 379 -14.10 -9.84 39.05
C PHE A 379 -14.18 -10.17 37.56
N ILE A 380 -14.28 -9.14 36.74
CA ILE A 380 -14.25 -9.22 35.28
C ILE A 380 -13.05 -8.39 34.84
N VAL A 381 -12.10 -9.05 34.18
CA VAL A 381 -10.93 -8.41 33.59
C VAL A 381 -11.18 -8.27 32.09
N THR A 382 -10.86 -7.12 31.52
CA THR A 382 -10.78 -6.93 30.08
C THR A 382 -9.33 -6.71 29.72
N ASP A 383 -8.84 -7.55 28.83
CA ASP A 383 -7.46 -7.59 28.40
C ASP A 383 -7.41 -7.50 26.87
N PRO A 384 -6.55 -6.64 26.30
CA PRO A 384 -6.38 -6.61 24.85
C PRO A 384 -5.83 -7.91 24.26
N ASN A 385 -5.04 -8.68 25.02
CA ASN A 385 -4.46 -9.94 24.55
C ASN A 385 -5.54 -11.07 24.53
N PRO A 386 -5.87 -11.64 23.36
CA PRO A 386 -6.90 -12.67 23.23
C PRO A 386 -6.54 -13.93 24.02
N GLY A 387 -7.42 -14.33 24.93
CA GLY A 387 -7.24 -15.55 25.73
C GLY A 387 -6.26 -15.40 26.90
N ALA A 388 -5.81 -14.17 27.20
CA ALA A 388 -4.95 -13.88 28.36
C ALA A 388 -5.54 -14.42 29.66
N SER A 389 -4.66 -14.88 30.54
CA SER A 389 -5.00 -15.49 31.83
C SER A 389 -4.65 -14.55 32.98
N HIS A 390 -5.64 -14.23 33.82
CA HIS A 390 -5.45 -13.26 34.90
C HIS A 390 -5.37 -13.90 36.28
N SER A 391 -4.42 -13.44 37.07
CA SER A 391 -4.40 -13.61 38.52
C SER A 391 -4.93 -12.34 39.20
N ILE A 392 -5.76 -12.49 40.23
CA ILE A 392 -6.35 -11.35 40.95
C ILE A 392 -6.02 -11.46 42.43
N LEU A 393 -5.50 -10.38 42.99
CA LEU A 393 -5.12 -10.30 44.40
C LEU A 393 -5.63 -9.00 45.03
N LEU A 394 -5.93 -9.06 46.32
CA LEU A 394 -6.11 -7.87 47.13
C LEU A 394 -4.74 -7.25 47.40
N VAL A 395 -4.59 -5.95 47.13
CA VAL A 395 -3.33 -5.22 47.25
C VAL A 395 -3.47 -4.03 48.19
N GLU A 396 -2.38 -3.70 48.89
CA GLU A 396 -2.37 -2.55 49.80
C GLU A 396 -2.32 -1.22 49.04
N GLY A 397 -2.91 -0.18 49.60
CA GLY A 397 -2.86 1.18 49.05
C GLY A 397 -4.08 2.02 49.38
N ASN A 398 -4.22 3.16 48.70
CA ASN A 398 -5.42 3.97 48.85
C ASN A 398 -6.65 3.18 48.36
N GLY A 399 -7.61 2.93 49.25
CA GLY A 399 -8.78 2.10 49.00
C GLY A 399 -8.73 0.70 49.61
N SER A 400 -7.62 0.26 50.23
CA SER A 400 -7.48 -1.10 50.80
C SER A 400 -8.00 -1.26 52.25
N THR A 401 -8.69 -0.27 52.81
CA THR A 401 -8.97 -0.18 54.26
C THR A 401 -9.71 -1.38 54.84
N HIS A 402 -10.48 -2.11 54.02
CA HIS A 402 -11.23 -3.29 54.44
C HIS A 402 -10.80 -4.58 53.73
N ASN A 403 -9.64 -4.61 53.05
CA ASN A 403 -9.16 -5.82 52.35
C ASN A 403 -9.15 -7.06 53.26
N SER A 404 -8.83 -6.90 54.55
CA SER A 404 -8.79 -8.00 55.52
C SER A 404 -10.14 -8.69 55.77
N LEU A 405 -11.26 -8.04 55.43
CA LEU A 405 -12.61 -8.60 55.57
C LEU A 405 -13.02 -9.48 54.37
N PHE A 406 -12.14 -9.58 53.36
CA PHE A 406 -12.41 -10.31 52.13
C PHE A 406 -11.25 -11.23 51.74
N LEU A 407 -11.56 -12.16 50.86
CA LEU A 407 -10.62 -13.02 50.16
C LEU A 407 -11.10 -13.22 48.73
N ILE A 408 -10.18 -13.61 47.83
CA ILE A 408 -10.51 -13.96 46.45
C ILE A 408 -10.29 -15.47 46.32
N ASP A 409 -11.33 -16.19 45.87
CA ASP A 409 -11.21 -17.62 45.64
C ASP A 409 -10.50 -17.94 44.31
N SER A 410 -10.25 -19.22 44.04
CA SER A 410 -9.55 -19.66 42.82
C SER A 410 -10.26 -19.31 41.51
N ASN A 411 -11.54 -18.94 41.58
CA ASN A 411 -12.34 -18.59 40.41
C ASN A 411 -12.45 -17.07 40.23
N GLY A 412 -11.64 -16.27 40.94
CA GLY A 412 -11.70 -14.81 40.89
C GLY A 412 -12.95 -14.23 41.55
N THR A 413 -13.63 -14.99 42.41
CA THR A 413 -14.81 -14.50 43.14
C THR A 413 -14.39 -13.90 44.47
N LEU A 414 -14.78 -12.65 44.71
CA LEU A 414 -14.66 -11.97 46.00
C LEU A 414 -15.62 -12.62 47.00
N ARG A 415 -15.09 -13.02 48.16
CA ARG A 415 -15.84 -13.62 49.26
C ARG A 415 -15.51 -12.97 50.58
N THR A 416 -16.44 -13.04 51.51
CA THR A 416 -16.21 -12.59 52.89
C THR A 416 -15.22 -13.51 53.62
N SER A 417 -14.28 -12.92 54.36
CA SER A 417 -13.38 -13.64 55.27
C SER A 417 -13.93 -13.70 56.71
N VAL A 418 -14.98 -12.93 56.98
CA VAL A 418 -15.71 -12.85 58.25
C VAL A 418 -17.18 -12.47 58.00
N PRO A 419 -18.11 -12.77 58.92
CA PRO A 419 -19.45 -12.16 58.87
C PRO A 419 -19.35 -10.63 58.93
N LEU A 420 -20.10 -9.94 58.06
CA LEU A 420 -20.15 -8.48 58.01
C LEU A 420 -21.29 -7.94 58.89
N ASP A 421 -21.06 -6.78 59.50
CA ASP A 421 -22.00 -6.04 60.35
C ASP A 421 -22.28 -4.69 59.69
N PHE A 422 -23.53 -4.48 59.25
CA PHE A 422 -23.92 -3.28 58.49
C PHE A 422 -23.98 -2.04 59.38
N GLU A 423 -24.37 -2.19 60.64
CA GLU A 423 -24.40 -1.11 61.63
C GLU A 423 -23.00 -0.58 61.97
N GLU A 424 -21.97 -1.44 61.87
CA GLU A 424 -20.57 -1.03 62.02
C GLU A 424 -20.06 -0.30 60.76
N ASN A 425 -20.24 -0.90 59.58
CA ASN A 425 -19.75 -0.37 58.32
C ASN A 425 -20.75 -0.61 57.17
N ALA A 426 -21.57 0.39 56.88
CA ALA A 426 -22.50 0.36 55.75
C ALA A 426 -21.82 0.44 54.37
N SER A 427 -20.50 0.68 54.32
CA SER A 427 -19.74 0.77 53.08
C SER A 427 -18.29 0.39 53.32
N LEU A 428 -17.80 -0.57 52.55
CA LEU A 428 -16.47 -1.16 52.70
C LEU A 428 -15.65 -0.93 51.43
N SER A 429 -14.50 -0.29 51.57
CA SER A 429 -13.54 -0.08 50.47
C SER A 429 -12.52 -1.21 50.40
N ILE A 430 -12.34 -1.78 49.20
CA ILE A 430 -11.26 -2.72 48.87
C ILE A 430 -10.45 -2.23 47.66
N ARG A 431 -9.21 -2.72 47.56
CA ARG A 431 -8.32 -2.51 46.40
C ARG A 431 -7.82 -3.86 45.88
N ALA A 432 -7.98 -4.08 44.59
CA ALA A 432 -7.55 -5.30 43.91
C ALA A 432 -6.68 -4.99 42.70
N ARG A 433 -5.78 -5.93 42.36
CA ARG A 433 -4.96 -5.92 41.15
C ARG A 433 -5.26 -7.16 40.32
N ALA A 434 -5.48 -6.97 39.03
CA ALA A 434 -5.39 -8.05 38.03
C ALA A 434 -4.01 -8.00 37.37
N THR A 435 -3.41 -9.16 37.19
CA THR A 435 -2.09 -9.32 36.56
C THR A 435 -2.18 -10.45 35.56
N ASP A 436 -1.76 -10.19 34.33
CA ASP A 436 -1.68 -11.19 33.26
C ASP A 436 -0.50 -12.17 33.47
N GLU A 437 -0.37 -13.14 32.58
CA GLU A 437 0.71 -14.14 32.57
C GLU A 437 2.12 -13.54 32.34
N GLN A 438 2.20 -12.32 31.82
CA GLN A 438 3.44 -11.60 31.48
C GLN A 438 3.77 -10.49 32.49
N ASN A 439 3.04 -10.46 33.62
CA ASN A 439 3.15 -9.53 34.74
C ASN A 439 2.73 -8.08 34.46
N ALA A 440 2.11 -7.77 33.32
CA ALA A 440 1.45 -6.48 33.17
C ALA A 440 0.13 -6.48 33.96
N SER A 441 -0.28 -5.31 34.46
CA SER A 441 -1.30 -5.27 35.50
C SER A 441 -2.10 -3.97 35.55
N ILE A 442 -3.31 -4.09 36.11
CA ILE A 442 -4.20 -2.97 36.42
C ILE A 442 -4.72 -3.09 37.85
N GLU A 443 -4.83 -1.96 38.55
CA GLU A 443 -5.37 -1.88 39.90
C GLU A 443 -6.68 -1.09 39.92
N GLY A 444 -7.62 -1.52 40.77
CA GLY A 444 -8.93 -0.88 40.94
C GLY A 444 -9.36 -0.81 42.40
N ASN A 445 -10.14 0.23 42.72
CA ASN A 445 -10.79 0.39 44.01
C ASN A 445 -12.28 0.07 43.87
N PHE A 446 -12.83 -0.68 44.82
CA PHE A 446 -14.22 -1.12 44.81
C PHE A 446 -14.89 -0.82 46.14
N THR A 447 -16.13 -0.35 46.07
CA THR A 447 -16.97 -0.12 47.24
C THR A 447 -18.00 -1.24 47.34
N ILE A 448 -18.01 -1.95 48.46
CA ILE A 448 -18.96 -3.01 48.80
C ILE A 448 -20.02 -2.44 49.74
N SER A 449 -21.29 -2.75 49.50
CA SER A 449 -22.46 -2.20 50.21
C SER A 449 -23.47 -3.24 50.70
#